data_AF-A0A7K2TG37-F1
#
_entry.id   AF-A0A7K2TG37-F1
#
_cell.length_a   1.000
_cell.length_b   1.000
_cell.length_c   1.000
_cell.angle_alpha   90.00
_cell.angle_beta   90.00
_cell.angle_gamma   90.00
#
_symmetry.space_group_name_H-M   'P 1'
#
loop_
_entity.id
_entity.type
_entity.pdbx_description
1 polymer ?
#
loop_
_entity_poly.entity_id
_entity_poly.type
_entity_poly.pdbx_seq_one_letter_code
_entity_poly.pdbx_strand_id
1 'polypeptide(L)'
;MVRSVQILGTGQLVTLSRRLRTAGGPRLRRNTARRIRRAAEPLHRDLQQAIRTQPLASEGRKPGKRGGRSPTTRPFRAMLARGVRISVRSGASPGARVWMDWTRLEPKANGVPQQIDEGRLRHPVFDNRKRWATQWARPAGWWTRTVRDGTPRMRAEIERVLDDVRRDLE
;
A
#
# COMPACT_ATOMS: atom_id res chain seq x y z
N MET A 1 7.22 6.56 7.91
CA MET A 1 7.35 7.10 6.53
C MET A 1 6.70 6.12 5.56
N VAL A 2 5.82 6.60 4.69
CA VAL A 2 5.19 5.80 3.62
C VAL A 2 6.29 5.31 2.68
N ARG A 3 6.64 4.03 2.80
CA ARG A 3 7.69 3.35 2.03
C ARG A 3 7.18 2.00 1.59
N SER A 4 7.91 1.32 0.71
CA SER A 4 7.56 -0.04 0.32
C SER A 4 7.65 -1.01 1.50
N VAL A 5 6.63 -1.82 1.69
CA VAL A 5 6.69 -3.04 2.49
C VAL A 5 7.11 -4.17 1.58
N GLN A 6 8.21 -4.80 1.92
CA GLN A 6 8.68 -6.00 1.27
C GLN A 6 8.71 -7.11 2.31
N ILE A 7 7.99 -8.20 2.06
CA ILE A 7 8.34 -9.47 2.69
C ILE A 7 9.35 -10.10 1.75
N LEU A 8 10.63 -9.84 2.04
CA LEU A 8 11.74 -10.53 1.40
C LEU A 8 11.99 -11.85 2.11
N GLY A 9 12.39 -12.84 1.31
CA GLY A 9 12.71 -14.18 1.74
C GLY A 9 13.67 -14.23 2.91
N THR A 10 13.15 -14.65 4.07
CA THR A 10 13.94 -15.39 5.06
C THR A 10 14.71 -16.49 4.31
N GLY A 11 15.96 -16.81 4.65
CA GLY A 11 16.84 -17.65 3.82
C GLY A 11 16.22 -18.96 3.26
N GLN A 12 15.23 -19.51 3.96
CA GLN A 12 14.40 -20.65 3.52
C GLN A 12 13.65 -20.42 2.19
N LEU A 13 13.21 -19.20 1.90
CA LEU A 13 12.49 -18.82 0.68
C LEU A 13 13.36 -18.90 -0.59
N VAL A 14 14.67 -18.63 -0.46
CA VAL A 14 15.62 -18.71 -1.57
C VAL A 14 15.89 -20.16 -1.95
N THR A 15 16.08 -21.03 -0.94
CA THR A 15 16.28 -22.47 -1.14
C THR A 15 15.06 -23.12 -1.80
N LEU A 16 13.86 -22.78 -1.30
CA LEU A 16 12.62 -23.24 -1.91
C LEU A 16 12.43 -22.69 -3.33
N SER A 17 12.81 -21.44 -3.60
CA SER A 17 12.76 -20.87 -4.97
C SER A 17 13.65 -21.63 -5.95
N ARG A 18 14.83 -22.08 -5.51
CA ARG A 18 15.73 -22.88 -6.33
C ARG A 18 15.09 -24.23 -6.65
N ARG A 19 14.58 -24.94 -5.64
CA ARG A 19 13.86 -26.23 -5.83
C ARG A 19 12.64 -26.07 -6.74
N LEU A 20 11.84 -25.02 -6.54
CA LEU A 20 10.71 -24.67 -7.42
C LEU A 20 11.13 -24.43 -8.87
N ARG A 21 12.30 -23.82 -9.09
CA ARG A 21 12.83 -23.56 -10.43
C ARG A 21 13.32 -24.85 -11.09
N THR A 22 13.96 -25.73 -10.33
CA THR A 22 14.54 -26.98 -10.84
C THR A 22 13.50 -28.08 -11.03
N ALA A 23 12.57 -28.24 -10.08
CA ALA A 23 11.65 -29.40 -10.02
C ALA A 23 10.16 -29.06 -10.24
N GLY A 24 9.72 -27.82 -9.99
CA GLY A 24 8.28 -27.48 -9.98
C GLY A 24 7.65 -27.19 -11.35
N GLY A 25 8.45 -26.99 -12.39
CA GLY A 25 7.97 -26.59 -13.72
C GLY A 25 7.16 -25.27 -13.76
N PRO A 26 6.69 -24.84 -14.95
CA PRO A 26 5.99 -23.55 -15.11
C PRO A 26 4.63 -23.47 -14.40
N ARG A 27 3.93 -24.61 -14.28
CA ARG A 27 2.58 -24.66 -13.68
C ARG A 27 2.63 -24.39 -12.17
N LEU A 28 3.50 -25.07 -11.42
CA LEU A 28 3.64 -24.87 -9.98
C LEU A 28 4.06 -23.43 -9.68
N ARG A 29 5.06 -22.90 -10.39
CA ARG A 29 5.51 -21.51 -10.23
C ARG A 29 4.39 -20.47 -10.40
N ARG A 30 3.52 -20.65 -11.40
CA ARG A 30 2.35 -19.78 -11.61
C ARG A 30 1.33 -19.93 -10.49
N ASN A 31 1.10 -21.15 -10.02
CA ASN A 31 0.20 -21.43 -8.91
C ASN A 31 0.72 -20.78 -7.61
N THR A 32 1.98 -21.03 -7.25
CA THR A 32 2.65 -20.41 -6.08
C THR A 32 2.58 -18.89 -6.14
N ALA A 33 2.89 -18.28 -7.29
CA ALA A 33 2.79 -16.82 -7.46
C ALA A 33 1.36 -16.29 -7.24
N ARG A 34 0.35 -17.03 -7.73
CA ARG A 34 -1.07 -16.70 -7.52
C ARG A 34 -1.46 -16.81 -6.04
N ARG A 35 -1.00 -17.84 -5.34
CA ARG A 35 -1.25 -18.06 -3.91
C ARG A 35 -0.60 -16.98 -3.05
N ILE A 36 0.67 -16.65 -3.30
CA ILE A 36 1.37 -15.54 -2.65
C ILE A 36 0.63 -14.21 -2.90
N ARG A 37 0.13 -13.99 -4.12
CA ARG A 37 -0.64 -12.77 -4.42
C ARG A 37 -1.92 -12.70 -3.59
N ARG A 38 -2.65 -13.81 -3.49
CA ARG A 38 -3.87 -13.91 -2.67
C ARG A 38 -3.57 -13.66 -1.18
N ALA A 39 -2.42 -14.12 -0.67
CA ALA A 39 -2.01 -13.86 0.71
C ALA A 39 -1.74 -12.37 1.01
N ALA A 40 -1.22 -11.63 0.02
CA ALA A 40 -0.91 -10.20 0.16
C ALA A 40 -2.07 -9.27 -0.23
N GLU A 41 -3.09 -9.78 -0.92
CA GLU A 41 -4.27 -9.04 -1.38
C GLU A 41 -5.07 -8.39 -0.23
N PRO A 42 -5.28 -9.02 0.95
CA PRO A 42 -5.95 -8.37 2.07
C PRO A 42 -5.24 -7.09 2.53
N LEU A 43 -3.91 -7.12 2.74
CA LEU A 43 -3.15 -5.92 3.13
C LEU A 43 -3.25 -4.82 2.06
N HIS A 44 -3.23 -5.19 0.78
CA HIS A 44 -3.41 -4.25 -0.32
C HIS A 44 -4.78 -3.55 -0.26
N ARG A 45 -5.86 -4.32 -0.05
CA ARG A 45 -7.22 -3.79 0.09
C ARG A 45 -7.37 -2.91 1.33
N ASP A 46 -6.82 -3.34 2.46
CA ASP A 46 -6.86 -2.60 3.72
C ASP A 46 -6.17 -1.23 3.56
N LEU A 47 -5.01 -1.18 2.90
CA LEU A 47 -4.33 0.08 2.58
C LEU A 47 -5.13 0.98 1.65
N GLN A 48 -5.75 0.42 0.61
CA GLN A 48 -6.59 1.19 -0.29
C GLN A 48 -7.82 1.75 0.44
N GLN A 49 -8.43 0.96 1.33
CA GLN A 49 -9.59 1.37 2.09
C GLN A 49 -9.25 2.42 3.14
N ALA A 50 -8.11 2.26 3.83
CA ALA A 50 -7.63 3.20 4.83
C ALA A 50 -7.48 4.61 4.24
N ILE A 51 -6.80 4.77 3.10
CA ILE A 51 -6.66 6.10 2.48
C ILE A 51 -7.97 6.62 1.87
N ARG A 52 -8.87 5.75 1.40
CA ARG A 52 -10.20 6.14 0.88
C ARG A 52 -11.10 6.72 1.96
N THR A 53 -11.05 6.13 3.16
CA THR A 53 -11.94 6.46 4.27
C THR A 53 -11.32 7.40 5.29
N GLN A 54 -10.02 7.72 5.14
CA GLN A 54 -9.30 8.60 6.04
C GLN A 54 -10.02 9.94 6.25
N PRO A 55 -10.49 10.25 7.48
CA PRO A 55 -11.06 11.55 7.79
C PRO A 55 -10.03 12.63 7.55
N LEU A 56 -10.43 13.72 6.88
CA LEU A 56 -9.63 14.93 6.68
C LEU A 56 -10.46 16.10 7.17
N ALA A 57 -10.28 16.46 8.44
CA ALA A 57 -10.97 17.59 9.04
C ALA A 57 -10.21 18.88 8.73
N SER A 58 -10.86 19.85 8.09
CA SER A 58 -10.27 21.18 7.92
C SER A 58 -10.17 21.90 9.25
N GLU A 59 -9.08 22.66 9.45
CA GLU A 59 -9.04 23.74 10.43
C GLU A 59 -10.25 24.65 10.17
N GLY A 60 -11.16 24.76 11.14
CA GLY A 60 -12.51 25.28 10.95
C GLY A 60 -12.57 26.59 10.16
N ARG A 61 -13.62 26.76 9.33
CA ARG A 61 -13.84 28.02 8.62
C ARG A 61 -14.06 29.14 9.62
N LYS A 62 -13.42 30.30 9.41
CA LYS A 62 -13.83 31.54 10.07
C LYS A 62 -15.31 31.82 9.73
N PRO A 63 -16.13 32.30 10.68
CA PRO A 63 -17.54 32.62 10.44
C PRO A 63 -17.71 33.48 9.19
N GLY A 64 -18.69 33.17 8.34
CA GLY A 64 -19.06 33.97 7.15
C GLY A 64 -18.33 33.67 5.84
N LYS A 65 -17.38 32.73 5.78
CA LYS A 65 -16.70 32.36 4.51
C LYS A 65 -17.34 31.10 3.88
N ARG A 66 -18.06 31.25 2.76
CA ARG A 66 -18.53 30.11 1.94
C ARG A 66 -17.34 29.49 1.21
N GLY A 67 -17.16 28.18 1.31
CA GLY A 67 -16.17 27.46 0.50
C GLY A 67 -16.69 27.24 -0.91
N GLY A 68 -15.83 27.44 -1.91
CA GLY A 68 -16.15 27.11 -3.31
C GLY A 68 -16.28 25.62 -3.52
N ARG A 69 -16.93 25.22 -4.63
CA ARG A 69 -16.95 23.84 -5.10
C ARG A 69 -15.50 23.33 -5.25
N SER A 70 -15.26 22.08 -4.84
CA SER A 70 -13.98 21.43 -5.12
C SER A 70 -13.74 21.47 -6.64
N PRO A 71 -12.60 21.99 -7.13
CA PRO A 71 -12.32 22.05 -8.56
C PRO A 71 -12.05 20.67 -9.17
N THR A 72 -11.90 19.64 -8.32
CA THR A 72 -11.65 18.27 -8.74
C THR A 72 -12.93 17.45 -8.73
N THR A 73 -13.30 16.93 -9.90
CA THR A 73 -14.34 15.92 -10.11
C THR A 73 -13.87 14.51 -9.75
N ARG A 74 -12.55 14.29 -9.66
CA ARG A 74 -11.97 13.02 -9.19
C ARG A 74 -12.02 12.97 -7.66
N PRO A 75 -12.50 11.86 -7.05
CA PRO A 75 -12.32 11.67 -5.62
C PRO A 75 -10.82 11.53 -5.33
N PHE A 76 -10.20 12.59 -4.83
CA PHE A 76 -8.77 12.71 -4.53
C PHE A 76 -8.22 11.48 -3.79
N ARG A 77 -8.96 11.00 -2.79
CA ARG A 77 -8.61 9.80 -2.03
C ARG A 77 -8.58 8.52 -2.88
N ALA A 78 -9.43 8.40 -3.90
CA ALA A 78 -9.39 7.27 -4.83
C ALA A 78 -8.14 7.32 -5.72
N MET A 79 -7.67 8.51 -6.09
CA MET A 79 -6.40 8.68 -6.80
C MET A 79 -5.22 8.24 -5.94
N LEU A 80 -5.18 8.63 -4.66
CA LEU A 80 -4.16 8.14 -3.72
C LEU A 80 -4.24 6.61 -3.54
N ALA A 81 -5.44 6.04 -3.42
CA ALA A 81 -5.64 4.59 -3.28
C ALA A 81 -5.13 3.80 -4.51
N ARG A 82 -5.29 4.34 -5.73
CA ARG A 82 -4.75 3.71 -6.94
C ARG A 82 -3.22 3.68 -6.98
N GLY A 83 -2.56 4.57 -6.24
CA GLY A 83 -1.11 4.57 -6.04
C GLY A 83 -0.62 3.36 -5.23
N VAL A 84 -1.46 2.72 -4.43
CA VAL A 84 -1.08 1.51 -3.69
C VAL A 84 -1.01 0.30 -4.63
N ARG A 85 0.16 -0.32 -4.74
CA ARG A 85 0.44 -1.43 -5.65
C ARG A 85 0.91 -2.67 -4.90
N ILE A 86 0.63 -3.81 -5.52
CA ILE A 86 1.09 -5.14 -5.13
C ILE A 86 1.84 -5.78 -6.31
N SER A 87 2.93 -6.46 -6.01
CA SER A 87 3.74 -7.23 -6.95
C SER A 87 4.16 -8.51 -6.25
N VAL A 88 4.08 -9.59 -6.99
CA VAL A 88 4.61 -10.87 -6.58
C VAL A 88 5.73 -11.23 -7.52
N ARG A 89 6.89 -11.55 -6.95
CA ARG A 89 8.02 -12.10 -7.67
C ARG A 89 8.03 -13.61 -7.43
N SER A 90 8.31 -14.37 -8.48
CA SER A 90 8.44 -15.84 -8.48
C SER A 90 9.81 -16.29 -9.01
N GLY A 91 10.77 -15.35 -9.03
CA GLY A 91 12.13 -15.53 -9.51
C GLY A 91 13.08 -16.01 -8.42
N ALA A 92 14.34 -15.54 -8.45
CA ALA A 92 15.38 -15.94 -7.49
C ALA A 92 15.10 -15.44 -6.06
N SER A 93 14.24 -14.43 -5.92
CA SER A 93 13.76 -13.92 -4.65
C SER A 93 12.23 -13.89 -4.70
N PRO A 94 11.57 -15.04 -4.43
CA PRO A 94 10.12 -15.09 -4.38
C PRO A 94 9.61 -14.27 -3.19
N GLY A 95 8.50 -13.56 -3.39
CA GLY A 95 7.93 -12.73 -2.34
C GLY A 95 6.86 -11.77 -2.84
N ALA A 96 6.13 -11.18 -1.89
CA ALA A 96 5.17 -10.13 -2.15
C ALA A 96 5.71 -8.77 -1.69
N ARG A 97 5.55 -7.77 -2.55
CA ARG A 97 5.84 -6.36 -2.26
C ARG A 97 4.55 -5.57 -2.36
N VAL A 98 4.27 -4.78 -1.33
CA VAL A 98 3.21 -3.76 -1.34
C VAL A 98 3.87 -2.40 -1.19
N TRP A 99 3.60 -1.46 -2.11
CA TRP A 99 4.27 -0.15 -2.10
C TRP A 99 3.38 0.95 -2.65
N MET A 100 3.72 2.19 -2.33
CA MET A 100 3.16 3.37 -2.98
C MET A 100 3.94 3.65 -4.27
N ASP A 101 3.24 3.63 -5.39
CA ASP A 101 3.74 4.00 -6.71
C ASP A 101 3.49 5.49 -6.97
N TRP A 102 4.50 6.31 -6.63
CA TRP A 102 4.45 7.76 -6.75
C TRP A 102 4.26 8.23 -8.20
N THR A 103 4.66 7.44 -9.19
CA THR A 103 4.52 7.80 -10.61
C THR A 103 3.07 7.84 -11.08
N ARG A 104 2.16 7.24 -10.31
CA ARG A 104 0.71 7.23 -10.58
C ARG A 104 -0.06 8.34 -9.88
N LEU A 105 0.61 9.09 -9.02
CA LEU A 105 0.02 10.26 -8.37
C LEU A 105 0.16 11.48 -9.28
N GLU A 106 -0.72 12.44 -9.10
CA GLU A 106 -0.53 13.75 -9.73
C GLU A 106 0.79 14.37 -9.21
N PRO A 107 1.60 15.06 -10.03
CA PRO A 107 2.92 15.54 -9.61
C PRO A 107 2.94 16.36 -8.32
N LYS A 108 1.87 17.15 -8.07
CA LYS A 108 1.69 17.95 -6.85
C LYS A 108 1.24 17.15 -5.62
N ALA A 109 0.88 15.88 -5.78
CA ALA A 109 0.33 15.01 -4.73
C ALA A 109 1.36 14.05 -4.12
N ASN A 110 2.62 14.05 -4.58
CA ASN A 110 3.65 13.10 -4.11
C ASN A 110 3.90 13.16 -2.60
N GLY A 111 3.85 14.33 -1.96
CA GLY A 111 4.02 14.45 -0.51
C GLY A 111 2.75 14.14 0.31
N VAL A 112 1.60 14.06 -0.34
CA VAL A 112 0.31 13.97 0.35
C VAL A 112 0.15 12.66 1.12
N PRO A 113 0.39 11.46 0.54
CA PRO A 113 0.26 10.21 1.28
C PRO A 113 1.04 10.19 2.60
N GLN A 114 2.25 10.75 2.59
CA GLN A 114 3.09 10.84 3.78
C GLN A 114 2.52 11.83 4.81
N GLN A 115 2.13 13.03 4.40
CA GLN A 115 1.52 14.01 5.30
C GLN A 115 0.22 13.50 5.96
N ILE A 116 -0.58 12.73 5.21
CA ILE A 116 -1.78 12.08 5.75
C ILE A 116 -1.40 10.98 6.75
N ASP A 117 -0.35 10.18 6.47
CA ASP A 117 0.16 9.16 7.40
C ASP A 117 0.66 9.79 8.70
N GLU A 118 1.31 10.95 8.63
CA GLU A 118 1.79 11.75 9.76
C GLU A 118 0.66 12.48 10.52
N GLY A 119 -0.56 12.49 9.97
CA GLY A 119 -1.74 13.05 10.63
C GLY A 119 -2.05 14.51 10.30
N ARG A 120 -1.26 15.16 9.43
CA ARG A 120 -1.43 16.58 9.08
C ARG A 120 -1.08 16.86 7.63
N LEU A 121 -2.10 17.18 6.83
CA LEU A 121 -1.98 17.62 5.45
C LEU A 121 -1.98 19.14 5.38
N ARG A 122 -0.88 19.74 4.92
CA ARG A 122 -0.75 21.19 4.74
C ARG A 122 -0.58 21.53 3.26
N HIS A 123 -1.51 22.31 2.73
CA HIS A 123 -1.56 22.61 1.29
C HIS A 123 -1.94 24.07 1.03
N PRO A 124 -1.53 24.66 -0.12
CA PRO A 124 -2.01 25.97 -0.52
C PRO A 124 -3.51 25.91 -0.83
N VAL A 125 -4.22 27.00 -0.52
CA VAL A 125 -5.64 27.15 -0.84
C VAL A 125 -5.77 27.51 -2.31
N PHE A 126 -6.36 26.62 -3.14
CA PHE A 126 -6.51 26.81 -4.59
C PHE A 126 -5.18 27.21 -5.29
N ASP A 127 -4.07 26.55 -4.94
CA ASP A 127 -2.71 26.83 -5.46
C ASP A 127 -2.14 28.21 -5.08
N ASN A 128 -2.83 28.99 -4.23
CA ASN A 128 -2.31 30.26 -3.71
C ASN A 128 -1.25 30.02 -2.63
N ARG A 129 0.03 30.13 -3.00
CA ARG A 129 1.17 29.92 -2.09
C ARG A 129 1.27 30.94 -0.94
N LYS A 130 0.54 32.06 -1.00
CA LYS A 130 0.45 33.05 0.09
C LYS A 130 -0.57 32.65 1.16
N ARG A 131 -1.43 31.65 0.90
CA ARG A 131 -2.47 31.20 1.83
C ARG A 131 -2.45 29.68 1.96
N TRP A 132 -2.18 29.21 3.16
CA TRP A 132 -2.09 27.78 3.47
C TRP A 132 -3.28 27.34 4.30
N ALA A 133 -3.77 26.14 4.04
CA ALA A 133 -4.75 25.45 4.85
C ALA A 133 -4.14 24.21 5.46
N THR A 134 -4.60 23.88 6.66
CA THR A 134 -4.28 22.63 7.35
C THR A 134 -5.51 21.74 7.40
N GLN A 135 -5.32 20.47 7.06
CA GLN A 135 -6.28 19.40 7.27
C GLN A 135 -5.68 18.36 8.21
N TRP A 136 -6.46 17.90 9.17
CA TRP A 136 -6.06 16.92 10.15
C TRP A 136 -6.56 15.53 9.75
N ALA A 137 -5.63 14.60 9.64
CA ALA A 137 -5.88 13.19 9.35
C ALA A 137 -5.88 12.41 10.67
N ARG A 138 -7.03 12.39 11.36
CA ARG A 138 -7.18 11.67 12.63
C ARG A 138 -8.19 10.52 12.49
N PRO A 139 -7.85 9.30 12.94
CA PRO A 139 -6.55 8.88 13.48
C PRO A 139 -5.45 8.90 12.40
N ALA A 140 -4.21 9.15 12.83
CA ALA A 140 -3.03 9.12 11.95
C ALA A 140 -2.56 7.69 11.66
N GLY A 141 -1.63 7.55 10.72
CA GLY A 141 -0.96 6.28 10.45
C GLY A 141 -1.68 5.38 9.47
N TRP A 142 -2.48 5.91 8.52
CA TRP A 142 -3.23 5.08 7.57
C TRP A 142 -2.35 4.04 6.83
N TRP A 143 -1.06 4.33 6.62
CA TRP A 143 -0.10 3.38 6.06
C TRP A 143 0.62 2.63 7.17
N THR A 144 1.29 3.35 8.08
CA THR A 144 2.16 2.76 9.10
C THR A 144 1.41 1.80 10.03
N ARG A 145 0.22 2.18 10.50
CA ARG A 145 -0.64 1.33 11.32
C ARG A 145 -1.16 0.13 10.53
N THR A 146 -1.71 0.36 9.35
CA THR A 146 -2.28 -0.72 8.51
C THR A 146 -1.22 -1.75 8.13
N VAL A 147 0.00 -1.30 7.83
CA VAL A 147 1.14 -2.20 7.58
C VAL A 147 1.52 -2.97 8.83
N ARG A 148 1.68 -2.30 9.98
CA ARG A 148 2.02 -2.95 11.24
C ARG A 148 1.02 -4.04 11.60
N ASP A 149 -0.27 -3.72 11.47
CA ASP A 149 -1.36 -4.62 11.88
C ASP A 149 -1.57 -5.75 10.84
N GLY A 150 -1.37 -5.49 9.54
CA GLY A 150 -1.63 -6.46 8.47
C GLY A 150 -0.44 -7.33 8.04
N THR A 151 0.80 -6.91 8.31
CA THR A 151 2.01 -7.65 7.89
C THR A 151 2.14 -9.04 8.54
N PRO A 152 1.84 -9.24 9.85
CA PRO A 152 1.91 -10.57 10.46
C PRO A 152 1.01 -11.59 9.77
N ARG A 153 -0.24 -11.22 9.47
CA ARG A 153 -1.18 -12.07 8.72
C ARG A 153 -0.65 -12.41 7.33
N MET A 154 -0.14 -11.41 6.60
CA MET A 154 0.43 -11.63 5.26
C MET A 154 1.64 -12.58 5.31
N ARG A 155 2.50 -12.45 6.33
CA ARG A 155 3.65 -13.33 6.53
C ARG A 155 3.23 -14.78 6.78
N ALA A 156 2.32 -15.00 7.73
CA ALA A 156 1.84 -16.34 8.08
C ALA A 156 1.20 -17.07 6.88
N GLU A 157 0.39 -16.35 6.08
CA GLU A 157 -0.21 -16.94 4.87
C GLU A 157 0.82 -17.26 3.78
N ILE A 158 1.84 -16.41 3.63
CA ILE A 158 2.94 -16.71 2.71
C ILE A 158 3.72 -17.94 3.18
N GLU A 159 4.05 -18.03 4.48
CA GLU A 159 4.73 -19.20 5.06
C GLU A 159 3.94 -20.49 4.82
N ARG A 160 2.62 -20.51 5.06
CA ARG A 160 1.75 -21.64 4.74
C ARG A 160 1.83 -22.05 3.27
N VAL A 161 1.76 -21.09 2.34
CA VAL A 161 1.84 -21.37 0.89
C VAL A 161 3.17 -22.02 0.52
N LEU A 162 4.26 -21.60 1.15
CA LEU A 162 5.59 -22.13 0.89
C LEU A 162 5.77 -23.53 1.46
N ASP A 163 5.22 -23.78 2.65
CA ASP A 163 5.21 -25.10 3.27
C ASP A 163 4.43 -26.11 2.43
N ASP A 164 3.27 -25.74 1.91
CA ASP A 164 2.49 -26.61 1.02
C ASP A 164 3.27 -26.94 -0.26
N VAL A 165 3.90 -25.93 -0.87
CA VAL A 165 4.71 -26.13 -2.07
C VAL A 165 5.95 -26.98 -1.79
N ARG A 166 6.51 -26.89 -0.58
CA ARG A 166 7.62 -27.76 -0.16
C ARG A 166 7.17 -29.22 -0.08
N ARG A 167 5.99 -29.50 0.50
CA ARG A 167 5.42 -30.86 0.54
C ARG A 167 5.11 -31.40 -0.86
N ASP A 168 4.66 -30.56 -1.79
CA ASP A 168 4.41 -30.97 -3.18
C ASP A 168 5.69 -31.32 -3.98
N LEU A 169 6.87 -30.97 -3.45
CA LEU A 169 8.18 -31.20 -4.09
C LEU A 169 8.98 -32.35 -3.47
N GLU A 170 8.50 -32.92 -2.36
CA GLU A 170 9.04 -34.12 -1.71
C GLU A 170 8.37 -35.38 -2.28
#